data_AF-A3JPG4-F1
#
_entry.id   AF-A3JPG4-F1
#
_cell.length_a   1.000
_cell.length_b   1.000
_cell.length_c   1.000
_cell.angle_alpha   90.00
_cell.angle_beta   90.00
_cell.angle_gamma   90.00
#
_symmetry.space_group_name_H-M   'P 1'
#
loop_
_entity.id
_entity.type
_entity.pdbx_description
1 polymer ?
#
loop_
_entity_poly.entity_id
_entity_poly.type
_entity_poly.pdbx_seq_one_letter_code
_entity_poly.pdbx_strand_id
1 'polypeptide(L)'
;MTFLQITSLLIVLAAGFGAINYLFLKLPSSIGILVVSLLASAGLLLLDLVFPAQGIAPTVRGIVSGLDFDTALLEGMLGLLLFAGALHVKLSDLRAQWKVVVLMATMGIALSTAIIGVGFSWLTGMPILVALVFGALASPTDPVAVLGVLRAANLRKSLETKIAGESLFNDGVGYVVFLVLVGMAFPSGHDTHGSGLMDAIKLFFLEAGGGALLGIVLGWLTFRVMRRIDDYPLEVLITLALALGGYSLAVYLHVSAPIMAVCAGLLIGDIGAKHGMSAETRKYVDAFWQLVDEILNAVLFLMIGFEVFAVSFGADAIQAGLGAIVLALLARLAAVAVPVMVLRPFQEFSKGVVPIMTWGGLKGGISVALALSLPDSEWKPLILTCTYMLVIFSIIIQGLSVGRLAKRLGREPELM
;
A
#
# COMPACT_ATOMS: atom_id res chain seq x y z
N MET A 1 -3.60 -16.93 21.45
CA MET A 1 -2.16 -16.74 21.66
C MET A 1 -1.94 -15.33 22.18
N THR A 2 -0.86 -15.04 22.91
CA THR A 2 -0.54 -13.65 23.27
C THR A 2 -0.03 -12.89 22.05
N PHE A 3 -0.15 -11.56 22.04
CA PHE A 3 0.39 -10.70 20.97
C PHE A 3 1.87 -11.02 20.67
N LEU A 4 2.69 -11.20 21.72
CA LEU A 4 4.10 -11.55 21.58
C LEU A 4 4.31 -12.89 20.85
N GLN A 5 3.50 -13.91 21.15
CA GLN A 5 3.59 -15.22 20.50
C GLN A 5 3.26 -15.13 19.01
N ILE A 6 2.22 -14.38 18.68
CA ILE A 6 1.80 -14.10 17.31
C ILE A 6 2.90 -13.38 16.54
N THR A 7 3.42 -12.28 17.07
CA THR A 7 4.45 -11.47 16.41
C THR A 7 5.74 -12.27 16.23
N SER A 8 6.13 -13.05 17.24
CA SER A 8 7.28 -13.96 17.15
C SER A 8 7.09 -15.01 16.04
N LEU A 9 5.91 -15.64 15.97
CA LEU A 9 5.60 -16.62 14.93
C LEU A 9 5.67 -15.99 13.53
N LEU A 10 5.10 -14.80 13.34
CA LEU A 10 5.14 -14.09 12.06
C LEU A 10 6.58 -13.79 11.63
N ILE A 11 7.43 -13.33 12.55
CA ILE A 11 8.85 -13.04 12.25
C ILE A 11 9.61 -14.33 11.89
N VAL A 12 9.42 -15.40 12.66
CA VAL A 12 10.08 -16.70 12.40
C VAL A 12 9.65 -17.26 11.04
N LEU A 13 8.35 -17.22 10.73
CA LEU A 13 7.82 -17.67 9.44
C LEU A 13 8.28 -16.79 8.29
N ALA A 14 8.30 -15.46 8.45
CA ALA A 14 8.80 -14.54 7.43
C ALA A 14 10.27 -14.81 7.10
N ALA A 15 11.11 -15.04 8.11
CA ALA A 15 12.51 -15.42 7.93
C ALA A 15 12.65 -16.79 7.24
N GLY A 16 11.88 -17.79 7.68
CA GLY A 16 11.88 -19.13 7.09
C GLY A 16 11.44 -19.12 5.62
N PHE A 17 10.37 -18.42 5.30
CA PHE A 17 9.84 -18.33 3.94
C PHE A 17 10.73 -17.47 3.05
N GLY A 18 11.33 -16.41 3.60
CA GLY A 18 12.38 -15.64 2.93
C GLY A 18 13.59 -16.51 2.58
N ALA A 19 14.04 -17.37 3.48
CA ALA A 19 15.13 -18.31 3.23
C ALA A 19 14.77 -19.34 2.14
N ILE A 20 13.56 -19.89 2.15
CA ILE A 20 13.07 -20.79 1.09
C ILE A 20 13.05 -20.07 -0.26
N ASN A 21 12.54 -18.83 -0.31
CA ASN A 21 12.57 -18.04 -1.53
C ASN A 21 14.00 -17.82 -2.03
N TYR A 22 14.91 -17.41 -1.15
CA TYR A 22 16.31 -17.15 -1.51
C TYR A 22 17.02 -18.39 -2.06
N LEU A 23 16.82 -19.56 -1.44
CA LEU A 23 17.48 -20.81 -1.81
C LEU A 23 16.87 -21.45 -3.07
N PHE A 24 15.55 -21.43 -3.22
CA PHE A 24 14.85 -22.23 -4.23
C PHE A 24 14.18 -21.43 -5.34
N LEU A 25 13.46 -20.35 -5.00
CA LEU A 25 12.59 -19.63 -5.96
C LEU A 25 13.28 -18.46 -6.66
N LYS A 26 14.21 -17.78 -5.97
CA LYS A 26 14.96 -16.59 -6.44
C LYS A 26 14.04 -15.49 -6.99
N LEU A 27 12.86 -15.35 -6.41
CA LEU A 27 11.93 -14.28 -6.72
C LEU A 27 12.26 -13.04 -5.88
N PRO A 28 11.79 -11.84 -6.30
CA PRO A 28 11.83 -10.65 -5.44
C PRO A 28 11.25 -10.94 -4.05
N SER A 29 11.90 -10.44 -2.99
CA SER A 29 11.67 -10.87 -1.60
C SER A 29 10.18 -10.98 -1.22
N SER A 30 9.42 -9.89 -1.33
CA SER A 30 8.00 -9.85 -0.95
C SER A 30 7.13 -10.79 -1.80
N ILE A 31 7.37 -10.86 -3.11
CA ILE A 31 6.64 -11.75 -4.03
C ILE A 31 6.94 -13.21 -3.68
N GLY A 32 8.21 -13.53 -3.42
CA GLY A 32 8.64 -14.86 -3.06
C GLY A 32 8.05 -15.34 -1.74
N ILE A 33 8.02 -14.48 -0.72
CA ILE A 33 7.39 -14.80 0.57
C ILE A 33 5.90 -15.08 0.40
N LEU A 34 5.18 -14.27 -0.38
CA LEU A 34 3.76 -14.52 -0.69
C LEU A 34 3.55 -15.85 -1.41
N VAL A 35 4.39 -16.17 -2.40
CA VAL A 35 4.28 -17.44 -3.13
C VAL A 35 4.52 -18.62 -2.20
N VAL A 36 5.54 -18.55 -1.34
CA VAL A 36 5.81 -19.62 -0.36
C VAL A 36 4.66 -19.74 0.64
N SER A 37 4.09 -18.64 1.13
CA SER A 37 2.97 -18.67 2.07
C SER A 37 1.69 -19.21 1.44
N LEU A 38 1.41 -18.88 0.18
CA LEU A 38 0.29 -19.48 -0.56
C LEU A 38 0.49 -20.98 -0.80
N LEU A 39 1.70 -21.42 -1.14
CA LEU A 39 2.01 -22.84 -1.31
C LEU A 39 1.91 -23.61 0.01
N ALA A 40 2.40 -23.03 1.11
CA ALA A 40 2.26 -23.60 2.44
C ALA A 40 0.78 -23.71 2.83
N SER A 41 -0.01 -22.66 2.55
CA SER A 41 -1.44 -22.63 2.82
C SER A 41 -2.19 -23.70 2.01
N ALA A 42 -1.91 -23.81 0.71
CA ALA A 42 -2.49 -24.85 -0.14
C ALA A 42 -2.09 -26.26 0.30
N GLY A 43 -0.83 -26.47 0.70
CA GLY A 43 -0.34 -27.73 1.23
C GLY A 43 -1.06 -28.15 2.51
N LEU A 44 -1.28 -27.21 3.42
CA LEU A 44 -2.05 -27.44 4.65
C LEU A 44 -3.51 -27.80 4.35
N LEU A 45 -4.17 -27.12 3.39
CA LEU A 45 -5.53 -27.49 2.97
C LEU A 45 -5.59 -28.89 2.38
N LEU A 46 -4.62 -29.27 1.55
CA LEU A 46 -4.54 -30.63 0.99
C LEU A 46 -4.31 -31.68 2.07
N LEU A 47 -3.46 -31.40 3.06
CA LEU A 47 -3.24 -32.30 4.19
C LEU A 47 -4.49 -32.48 5.03
N ASP A 48 -5.27 -31.43 5.24
CA ASP A 48 -6.54 -31.50 5.99
C ASP A 48 -7.59 -32.36 5.27
N LEU A 49 -7.63 -32.34 3.93
CA LEU A 49 -8.49 -33.23 3.13
C LEU A 49 -8.08 -34.71 3.26
N VAL A 50 -6.78 -35.00 3.41
CA VAL A 50 -6.26 -36.37 3.53
C VAL A 50 -6.35 -36.88 4.97
N PHE A 51 -6.16 -36.01 5.97
CA PHE A 51 -6.17 -36.32 7.39
C PHE A 51 -7.15 -35.44 8.20
N PRO A 52 -8.46 -35.49 7.90
CA PRO A 52 -9.45 -34.60 8.50
C PRO A 52 -9.59 -34.77 10.03
N ALA A 53 -9.19 -35.93 10.57
CA ALA A 53 -9.22 -36.21 12.00
C ALA A 53 -8.26 -35.35 12.84
N GLN A 54 -7.27 -34.69 12.22
CA GLN A 54 -6.27 -33.88 12.94
C GLN A 54 -6.68 -32.41 13.14
N GLY A 55 -7.73 -31.94 12.46
CA GLY A 55 -8.27 -30.58 12.65
C GLY A 55 -7.24 -29.47 12.40
N ILE A 56 -6.34 -29.65 11.44
CA ILE A 56 -5.22 -28.73 11.19
C ILE A 56 -5.73 -27.42 10.59
N ALA A 57 -6.59 -27.50 9.56
CA ALA A 57 -7.16 -26.30 8.95
C ALA A 57 -7.99 -25.43 9.91
N PRO A 58 -8.91 -25.98 10.73
CA PRO A 58 -9.65 -25.14 11.69
C PRO A 58 -8.75 -24.53 12.77
N THR A 59 -7.67 -25.22 13.17
CA THR A 59 -6.69 -24.67 14.12
C THR A 59 -5.91 -23.51 13.51
N VAL A 60 -5.40 -23.66 12.28
CA VAL A 60 -4.68 -22.60 11.57
C VAL A 60 -5.62 -21.44 11.25
N ARG A 61 -6.84 -21.70 10.78
CA ARG A 61 -7.87 -20.67 10.56
C ARG A 61 -8.16 -19.90 11.85
N GLY A 62 -8.26 -20.56 12.99
CA GLY A 62 -8.45 -19.92 14.29
C GLY A 62 -7.28 -19.05 14.75
N ILE A 63 -6.04 -19.43 14.38
CA ILE A 63 -4.85 -18.61 14.62
C ILE A 63 -4.88 -17.37 13.72
N VAL A 64 -5.15 -17.55 12.41
CA VAL A 64 -5.20 -16.47 11.43
C VAL A 64 -6.34 -15.50 11.72
N SER A 65 -7.55 -15.98 12.03
CA SER A 65 -8.68 -15.12 12.43
C SER A 65 -8.47 -14.46 13.78
N GLY A 66 -7.55 -14.96 14.61
CA GLY A 66 -7.11 -14.32 15.84
C GLY A 66 -6.00 -13.29 15.64
N LEU A 67 -5.48 -13.15 14.42
CA LEU A 67 -4.71 -11.99 14.01
C LEU A 67 -5.73 -10.94 13.59
N ASP A 68 -5.92 -9.89 14.39
CA ASP A 68 -6.63 -8.70 13.93
C ASP A 68 -5.77 -8.02 12.85
N PHE A 69 -5.81 -8.55 11.63
CA PHE A 69 -4.93 -8.19 10.52
C PHE A 69 -5.09 -6.70 10.17
N ASP A 70 -6.33 -6.23 10.15
CA ASP A 70 -6.66 -4.85 9.88
C ASP A 70 -6.06 -3.92 10.94
N THR A 71 -6.18 -4.26 12.22
CA THR A 71 -5.60 -3.49 13.33
C THR A 71 -4.06 -3.53 13.26
N ALA A 72 -3.47 -4.71 13.09
CA ALA A 72 -2.03 -4.87 12.98
C ALA A 72 -1.45 -4.06 11.81
N LEU A 73 -2.11 -4.08 10.64
CA LEU A 73 -1.66 -3.33 9.48
C LEU A 73 -1.94 -1.83 9.61
N LEU A 74 -3.20 -1.42 9.81
CA LEU A 74 -3.61 -0.02 9.77
C LEU A 74 -3.10 0.79 10.97
N GLU A 75 -3.06 0.21 12.17
CA GLU A 75 -2.62 0.91 13.37
C GLU A 75 -1.14 0.67 13.68
N GLY A 76 -0.62 -0.52 13.39
CA GLY A 76 0.75 -0.91 13.74
C GLY A 76 1.78 -0.66 12.64
N MET A 77 1.51 -1.09 11.40
CA MET A 77 2.52 -1.17 10.34
C MET A 77 2.44 -0.03 9.32
N LEU A 78 1.23 0.45 8.99
CA LEU A 78 0.98 1.39 7.91
C LEU A 78 1.76 2.70 8.10
N GLY A 79 1.73 3.26 9.30
CA GLY A 79 2.49 4.47 9.62
C GLY A 79 3.99 4.29 9.41
N LEU A 80 4.55 3.15 9.80
CA LEU A 80 5.96 2.82 9.62
C LEU A 80 6.32 2.59 8.15
N LEU A 81 5.51 1.83 7.41
CA LEU A 81 5.69 1.57 5.97
C LEU A 81 5.68 2.86 5.16
N LEU A 82 4.69 3.73 5.40
CA LEU A 82 4.57 5.00 4.69
C LEU A 82 5.68 5.97 5.07
N PHE A 83 6.06 6.03 6.34
CA PHE A 83 7.19 6.85 6.79
C PHE A 83 8.50 6.38 6.15
N ALA A 84 8.77 5.07 6.18
CA ALA A 84 9.96 4.47 5.59
C ALA A 84 10.01 4.68 4.07
N GLY A 85 8.89 4.44 3.37
CA GLY A 85 8.77 4.68 1.93
C GLY A 85 9.02 6.15 1.58
N ALA A 86 8.46 7.08 2.36
CA ALA A 86 8.66 8.51 2.19
C ALA A 86 10.11 8.96 2.42
N LEU A 87 10.78 8.41 3.44
CA LEU A 87 12.14 8.77 3.81
C LEU A 87 13.15 8.48 2.69
N HIS A 88 12.93 7.42 1.91
CA HIS A 88 13.79 7.05 0.79
C HIS A 88 13.54 7.86 -0.50
N VAL A 89 12.45 8.65 -0.56
CA VAL A 89 12.12 9.46 -1.74
C VAL A 89 12.89 10.77 -1.72
N LYS A 90 13.71 10.99 -2.75
CA LYS A 90 14.44 12.27 -2.93
C LYS A 90 13.47 13.39 -3.30
N LEU A 91 13.24 14.32 -2.38
CA LEU A 91 12.31 15.44 -2.58
C LEU A 91 12.70 16.32 -3.78
N SER A 92 13.99 16.45 -4.10
CA SER A 92 14.44 17.18 -5.30
C SER A 92 13.95 16.51 -6.60
N ASP A 93 14.00 15.19 -6.66
CA ASP A 93 13.57 14.42 -7.82
C ASP A 93 12.04 14.40 -7.90
N LEU A 94 11.36 14.30 -6.76
CA LEU A 94 9.91 14.41 -6.65
C LEU A 94 9.40 15.80 -7.07
N ARG A 95 10.08 16.87 -6.65
CA ARG A 95 9.77 18.25 -7.04
C ARG A 95 9.94 18.47 -8.53
N ALA A 96 10.78 17.71 -9.23
CA ALA A 96 10.85 17.77 -10.69
C ALA A 96 9.62 17.13 -11.38
N GLN A 97 8.93 16.21 -10.70
CA GLN A 97 7.78 15.45 -11.23
C GLN A 97 6.45 15.75 -10.52
N TRP A 98 6.41 16.77 -9.67
CA TRP A 98 5.28 17.04 -8.76
C TRP A 98 3.92 17.16 -9.46
N LYS A 99 3.88 17.80 -10.64
CA LYS A 99 2.64 17.94 -11.42
C LYS A 99 2.04 16.59 -11.80
N VAL A 100 2.90 15.66 -12.22
CA VAL A 100 2.48 14.30 -12.62
C VAL A 100 2.00 13.54 -11.40
N VAL A 101 2.77 13.56 -10.31
CA VAL A 101 2.46 12.82 -9.08
C VAL A 101 1.17 13.32 -8.45
N VAL A 102 1.00 14.64 -8.29
CA VAL A 102 -0.22 15.22 -7.71
C VAL A 102 -1.43 14.94 -8.59
N LEU A 103 -1.31 15.07 -9.92
CA LEU A 103 -2.42 14.78 -10.82
C LEU A 103 -2.83 13.30 -10.78
N MET A 104 -1.86 12.37 -10.70
CA MET A 104 -2.15 10.94 -10.56
C MET A 104 -2.73 10.60 -9.18
N ALA A 105 -2.18 11.16 -8.10
CA ALA A 105 -2.66 10.95 -6.74
C ALA A 105 -4.02 11.61 -6.43
N THR A 106 -4.54 12.47 -7.32
CA THR A 106 -5.86 13.09 -7.17
C THR A 106 -6.82 12.58 -8.22
N MET A 107 -6.62 12.97 -9.47
CA MET A 107 -7.46 12.59 -10.60
C MET A 107 -7.38 11.09 -10.89
N GLY A 108 -6.19 10.48 -10.76
CA GLY A 108 -6.03 9.04 -10.99
C GLY A 108 -6.80 8.19 -9.97
N ILE A 109 -6.80 8.60 -8.69
CA ILE A 109 -7.60 7.94 -7.64
C ILE A 109 -9.08 8.15 -7.90
N ALA A 110 -9.52 9.39 -8.14
CA ALA A 110 -10.93 9.68 -8.39
C ALA A 110 -11.47 8.87 -9.59
N LEU A 111 -10.71 8.81 -10.68
CA LEU A 111 -11.05 8.00 -11.85
C LEU A 111 -11.05 6.51 -11.53
N SER A 112 -10.05 6.02 -10.79
CA SER A 112 -9.96 4.60 -10.44
C SER A 112 -11.13 4.17 -9.57
N THR A 113 -11.42 4.93 -8.52
CA THR A 113 -12.55 4.72 -7.63
C THR A 113 -13.88 4.75 -8.38
N ALA A 114 -14.07 5.71 -9.29
CA ALA A 114 -15.29 5.81 -10.09
C ALA A 114 -15.45 4.64 -11.06
N ILE A 115 -14.39 4.28 -11.82
CA ILE A 115 -14.45 3.20 -12.80
C ILE A 115 -14.66 1.85 -12.13
N ILE A 116 -13.91 1.55 -11.07
CA ILE A 116 -14.07 0.30 -10.33
C ILE A 116 -15.42 0.28 -9.64
N GLY A 117 -15.82 1.35 -8.94
CA GLY A 117 -17.07 1.36 -8.17
C GLY A 117 -18.32 1.30 -9.04
N VAL A 118 -18.42 2.14 -10.07
CA VAL A 118 -19.57 2.11 -11.01
C VAL A 118 -19.60 0.79 -11.76
N GLY A 119 -18.45 0.33 -12.27
CA GLY A 119 -18.36 -0.93 -12.99
C GLY A 119 -18.72 -2.14 -12.13
N PHE A 120 -18.30 -2.15 -10.87
CA PHE A 120 -18.56 -3.24 -9.95
C PHE A 120 -20.01 -3.25 -9.44
N SER A 121 -20.60 -2.08 -9.22
CA SER A 121 -22.04 -1.94 -8.95
C SER A 121 -22.87 -2.51 -10.10
N TRP A 122 -22.51 -2.20 -11.35
CA TRP A 122 -23.18 -2.75 -12.54
C TRP A 122 -23.00 -4.27 -12.66
N LEU A 123 -21.82 -4.80 -12.34
CA LEU A 123 -21.52 -6.24 -12.45
C LEU A 123 -22.24 -7.07 -11.38
N THR A 124 -22.36 -6.56 -10.16
CA THR A 124 -22.79 -7.34 -8.98
C THR A 124 -24.17 -6.94 -8.46
N GLY A 125 -24.74 -5.83 -8.93
CA GLY A 125 -25.97 -5.24 -8.38
C GLY A 125 -25.76 -4.52 -7.05
N MET A 126 -24.51 -4.40 -6.57
CA MET A 126 -24.18 -3.75 -5.31
C MET A 126 -24.58 -2.28 -5.30
N PRO A 127 -25.09 -1.73 -4.18
CA PRO A 127 -25.36 -0.31 -4.05
C PRO A 127 -24.15 0.53 -4.43
N ILE A 128 -24.36 1.58 -5.22
CA ILE A 128 -23.26 2.36 -5.81
C ILE A 128 -22.27 2.88 -4.77
N LEU A 129 -22.76 3.27 -3.59
CA LEU A 129 -21.92 3.81 -2.53
C LEU A 129 -20.99 2.75 -1.92
N VAL A 130 -21.48 1.53 -1.72
CA VAL A 130 -20.67 0.38 -1.27
C VAL A 130 -19.69 -0.05 -2.36
N ALA A 131 -20.09 0.02 -3.62
CA ALA A 131 -19.20 -0.28 -4.73
C ALA A 131 -18.11 0.80 -4.89
N LEU A 132 -18.41 2.07 -4.65
CA LEU A 132 -17.41 3.14 -4.59
C LEU A 132 -16.42 2.93 -3.44
N VAL A 133 -16.86 2.42 -2.28
CA VAL A 133 -15.96 1.99 -1.19
C VAL A 133 -14.99 0.91 -1.71
N PHE A 134 -15.49 -0.09 -2.44
CA PHE A 134 -14.64 -1.09 -3.09
C PHE A 134 -13.67 -0.47 -4.11
N GLY A 135 -14.12 0.50 -4.89
CA GLY A 135 -13.25 1.24 -5.81
C GLY A 135 -12.14 1.99 -5.09
N ALA A 136 -12.44 2.59 -3.93
CA ALA A 136 -11.49 3.35 -3.14
C ALA A 136 -10.41 2.47 -2.52
N LEU A 137 -10.77 1.33 -1.91
CA LEU A 137 -9.80 0.39 -1.34
C LEU A 137 -8.97 -0.34 -2.41
N ALA A 138 -9.52 -0.51 -3.61
CA ALA A 138 -8.82 -1.12 -4.75
C ALA A 138 -7.98 -0.12 -5.54
N SER A 139 -8.05 1.19 -5.27
CA SER A 139 -7.29 2.23 -5.99
C SER A 139 -5.80 2.31 -5.57
N PRO A 140 -5.45 2.29 -4.26
CA PRO A 140 -4.07 2.26 -3.77
C PRO A 140 -3.17 1.24 -4.47
N THR A 141 -1.88 1.54 -4.51
CA THR A 141 -0.88 0.72 -5.22
C THR A 141 0.42 0.65 -4.45
N ASP A 142 0.98 -0.55 -4.31
CA ASP A 142 2.17 -0.85 -3.54
C ASP A 142 3.47 -0.56 -4.34
N PRO A 143 4.28 0.42 -3.92
CA PRO A 143 5.53 0.72 -4.59
C PRO A 143 6.61 -0.33 -4.31
N VAL A 144 6.58 -1.00 -3.16
CA VAL A 144 7.68 -1.87 -2.69
C VAL A 144 7.80 -3.10 -3.57
N ALA A 145 6.66 -3.76 -3.84
CA ALA A 145 6.62 -4.94 -4.71
C ALA A 145 7.13 -4.65 -6.13
N VAL A 146 6.86 -3.43 -6.63
CA VAL A 146 7.21 -3.00 -7.99
C VAL A 146 8.68 -2.61 -8.05
N LEU A 147 9.11 -1.74 -7.15
CA LEU A 147 10.44 -1.14 -7.17
C LEU A 147 11.54 -2.19 -7.03
N GLY A 148 11.32 -3.24 -6.23
CA GLY A 148 12.24 -4.38 -6.16
C GLY A 148 12.46 -5.06 -7.51
N VAL A 149 11.39 -5.29 -8.27
CA VAL A 149 11.45 -5.89 -9.63
C VAL A 149 12.07 -4.90 -10.63
N LEU A 150 11.69 -3.63 -10.56
CA LEU A 150 12.07 -2.61 -11.53
C LEU A 150 13.52 -2.15 -11.39
N ARG A 151 14.09 -2.14 -10.18
CA ARG A 151 15.53 -1.87 -9.96
C ARG A 151 16.40 -2.91 -10.68
N ALA A 152 16.00 -4.18 -10.65
CA ALA A 152 16.68 -5.25 -11.40
C ALA A 152 16.53 -5.11 -12.94
N ALA A 153 15.62 -4.26 -13.42
CA ALA A 153 15.44 -3.97 -14.84
C ALA A 153 16.15 -2.69 -15.31
N ASN A 154 16.92 -2.02 -14.44
CA ASN A 154 17.69 -0.80 -14.71
C ASN A 154 16.86 0.31 -15.37
N LEU A 155 15.71 0.62 -14.75
CA LEU A 155 14.80 1.65 -15.24
C LEU A 155 15.38 3.06 -15.12
N ARG A 156 14.90 3.98 -15.97
CA ARG A 156 15.19 5.42 -15.83
C ARG A 156 14.74 5.90 -14.46
N LYS A 157 15.64 6.57 -13.75
CA LYS A 157 15.41 7.13 -12.41
C LYS A 157 14.16 8.01 -12.33
N SER A 158 13.84 8.76 -13.39
CA SER A 158 12.62 9.59 -13.44
C SER A 158 11.33 8.79 -13.38
N LEU A 159 11.31 7.56 -13.90
CA LEU A 159 10.15 6.68 -13.85
C LEU A 159 10.07 5.94 -12.50
N GLU A 160 11.21 5.59 -11.91
CA GLU A 160 11.28 5.11 -10.52
C GLU A 160 10.69 6.14 -9.55
N THR A 161 11.10 7.41 -9.65
CA THR A 161 10.56 8.50 -8.83
C THR A 161 9.06 8.74 -9.06
N LYS A 162 8.57 8.63 -10.31
CA LYS A 162 7.14 8.76 -10.61
C LYS A 162 6.33 7.66 -9.95
N ILE A 163 6.78 6.41 -10.03
CA ILE A 163 6.11 5.26 -9.42
C ILE A 163 6.14 5.37 -7.90
N ALA A 164 7.31 5.62 -7.31
CA ALA A 164 7.45 5.75 -5.87
C ALA A 164 6.61 6.92 -5.32
N GLY A 165 6.65 8.07 -5.98
CA GLY A 165 5.88 9.25 -5.59
C GLY A 165 4.37 9.02 -5.73
N GLU A 166 3.91 8.49 -6.86
CA GLU A 166 2.49 8.24 -7.08
C GLU A 166 1.92 7.26 -6.05
N SER A 167 2.54 6.11 -5.85
CA SER A 167 2.13 5.14 -4.83
C SER A 167 2.09 5.72 -3.42
N LEU A 168 3.13 6.47 -3.02
CA LEU A 168 3.24 7.02 -1.66
C LEU A 168 2.07 7.97 -1.33
N PHE A 169 1.72 8.86 -2.26
CA PHE A 169 0.57 9.75 -2.07
C PHE A 169 -0.76 9.02 -2.30
N ASN A 170 -0.80 8.02 -3.18
CA ASN A 170 -2.00 7.22 -3.45
C ASN A 170 -2.45 6.43 -2.22
N ASP A 171 -1.53 5.85 -1.46
CA ASP A 171 -1.87 5.12 -0.23
C ASP A 171 -2.49 6.06 0.83
N GLY A 172 -1.92 7.26 1.01
CA GLY A 172 -2.45 8.25 1.94
C GLY A 172 -3.79 8.85 1.51
N VAL A 173 -3.91 9.27 0.25
CA VAL A 173 -5.16 9.87 -0.27
C VAL A 173 -6.25 8.81 -0.41
N GLY A 174 -5.92 7.62 -0.89
CA GLY A 174 -6.86 6.51 -1.04
C GLY A 174 -7.46 6.07 0.30
N TYR A 175 -6.66 6.08 1.37
CA TYR A 175 -7.15 5.85 2.73
C TYR A 175 -8.20 6.88 3.17
N VAL A 176 -7.96 8.18 2.94
CA VAL A 176 -8.93 9.23 3.28
C VAL A 176 -10.20 9.10 2.45
N VAL A 177 -10.08 8.85 1.13
CA VAL A 177 -11.26 8.63 0.26
C VAL A 177 -12.06 7.41 0.74
N PHE A 178 -11.39 6.35 1.17
CA PHE A 178 -12.03 5.17 1.75
C PHE A 178 -12.80 5.51 3.02
N LEU A 179 -12.19 6.18 4.00
CA LEU A 179 -12.86 6.56 5.25
C LEU A 179 -14.11 7.41 5.01
N VAL A 180 -14.01 8.41 4.13
CA VAL A 180 -15.13 9.28 3.76
C VAL A 180 -16.27 8.46 3.14
N LEU A 181 -15.96 7.57 2.19
CA LEU A 181 -16.97 6.74 1.54
C LEU A 181 -17.58 5.70 2.48
N VAL A 182 -16.80 5.12 3.40
CA VAL A 182 -17.30 4.19 4.43
C VAL A 182 -18.26 4.92 5.37
N GLY A 183 -17.91 6.11 5.85
CA GLY A 183 -18.78 6.91 6.70
C GLY A 183 -20.10 7.29 6.03
N MET A 184 -20.10 7.44 4.70
CA MET A 184 -21.32 7.66 3.91
C MET A 184 -22.10 6.35 3.66
N ALA A 185 -21.41 5.25 3.37
CA ALA A 185 -22.01 3.96 3.01
C ALA A 185 -22.62 3.22 4.20
N PHE A 186 -22.00 3.38 5.38
CA PHE A 186 -22.35 2.69 6.62
C PHE A 186 -22.55 3.69 7.76
N PRO A 187 -23.63 4.50 7.72
CA PRO A 187 -23.85 5.50 8.75
C PRO A 187 -24.13 4.85 10.10
N SER A 188 -23.22 5.02 11.06
CA SER A 188 -23.46 4.74 12.47
C SER A 188 -24.54 5.70 12.98
N GLY A 189 -25.59 5.17 13.62
CA GLY A 189 -26.87 5.87 13.88
C GLY A 189 -26.87 7.15 14.74
N HIS A 190 -25.76 7.87 14.92
CA HIS A 190 -25.67 9.08 15.73
C HIS A 190 -25.23 10.36 14.98
N ASP A 191 -24.75 10.28 13.73
CA ASP A 191 -24.32 11.49 12.98
C ASP A 191 -25.21 11.76 11.75
N THR A 192 -26.44 12.18 12.02
CA THR A 192 -27.39 12.70 11.00
C THR A 192 -27.25 14.21 10.82
N HIS A 193 -26.03 14.70 10.69
CA HIS A 193 -25.76 16.09 10.34
C HIS A 193 -24.88 16.17 9.09
N GLY A 194 -25.55 16.20 7.91
CA GLY A 194 -24.95 16.64 6.65
C GLY A 194 -24.38 15.54 5.75
N SER A 195 -25.17 14.54 5.34
CA SER A 195 -24.75 13.53 4.34
C SER A 195 -24.75 14.08 2.89
N GLY A 196 -24.18 15.26 2.68
CA GLY A 196 -24.02 15.89 1.37
C GLY A 196 -22.61 15.71 0.81
N LEU A 197 -22.49 15.66 -0.52
CA LEU A 197 -21.20 15.67 -1.24
C LEU A 197 -20.30 16.84 -0.83
N MET A 198 -20.89 17.97 -0.41
CA MET A 198 -20.17 19.13 0.10
C MET A 198 -19.47 18.86 1.45
N ASP A 199 -20.11 18.14 2.36
CA ASP A 199 -19.56 17.87 3.68
C ASP A 199 -18.49 16.77 3.61
N ALA A 200 -18.66 15.79 2.72
CA ALA A 200 -17.63 14.83 2.36
C ALA A 200 -16.35 15.52 1.80
N ILE A 201 -16.51 16.52 0.93
CA ILE A 201 -15.39 17.31 0.41
C ILE A 201 -14.71 18.10 1.53
N LYS A 202 -15.48 18.75 2.41
CA LYS A 202 -14.90 19.48 3.56
C LYS A 202 -14.13 18.55 4.48
N LEU A 203 -14.68 17.40 4.82
CA LEU A 203 -14.05 16.39 5.66
C LEU A 203 -12.73 15.90 5.05
N PHE A 204 -12.76 15.59 3.74
CA PHE A 204 -11.55 15.21 3.00
C PHE A 204 -10.44 16.27 3.11
N PHE A 205 -10.76 17.55 2.86
CA PHE A 205 -9.76 18.62 2.93
C PHE A 205 -9.27 18.88 4.36
N LEU A 206 -10.14 18.71 5.37
CA LEU A 206 -9.79 18.86 6.76
C LEU A 206 -8.86 17.73 7.23
N GLU A 207 -9.18 16.47 6.92
CA GLU A 207 -8.37 15.32 7.29
C GLU A 207 -7.03 15.30 6.55
N ALA A 208 -7.07 15.46 5.22
CA ALA A 208 -5.86 15.43 4.39
C ALA A 208 -4.97 16.66 4.64
N GLY A 209 -5.57 17.85 4.72
CA GLY A 209 -4.85 19.09 5.00
C GLY A 209 -4.31 19.12 6.43
N GLY A 210 -5.10 18.67 7.41
CA GLY A 210 -4.68 18.55 8.80
C GLY A 210 -3.53 17.56 8.98
N GLY A 211 -3.59 16.39 8.33
CA GLY A 211 -2.52 15.39 8.35
C GLY A 211 -1.24 15.93 7.72
N ALA A 212 -1.35 16.58 6.55
CA ALA A 212 -0.20 17.19 5.87
C ALA A 212 0.46 18.29 6.71
N LEU A 213 -0.34 19.19 7.28
CA LEU A 213 0.14 20.27 8.15
C LEU A 213 0.85 19.71 9.39
N LEU A 214 0.22 18.75 10.06
CA LEU A 214 0.78 18.09 11.24
C LEU A 214 2.12 17.40 10.89
N GLY A 215 2.19 16.67 9.78
CA GLY A 215 3.41 15.99 9.34
C GLY A 215 4.55 16.96 9.03
N ILE A 216 4.24 18.08 8.38
CA ILE A 216 5.23 19.14 8.10
C ILE A 216 5.72 19.79 9.41
N VAL A 217 4.81 20.13 10.33
CA VAL A 217 5.16 20.77 11.60
C VAL A 217 6.00 19.84 12.46
N LEU A 218 5.56 18.59 12.67
CA LEU A 218 6.30 17.61 13.47
C LEU A 218 7.63 17.25 12.83
N GLY A 219 7.66 17.04 11.51
CA GLY A 219 8.90 16.79 10.78
C GLY A 219 9.90 17.95 10.94
N TRP A 220 9.43 19.19 10.85
CA TRP A 220 10.27 20.38 11.04
C TRP A 220 10.79 20.52 12.48
N LEU A 221 9.95 20.26 13.47
CA LEU A 221 10.35 20.25 14.88
C LEU A 221 11.42 19.19 15.15
N THR A 222 11.19 17.97 14.67
CA THR A 222 12.14 16.86 14.76
C THR A 222 13.47 17.21 14.10
N PHE A 223 13.43 17.76 12.89
CA PHE A 223 14.63 18.25 12.21
C PHE A 223 15.39 19.29 13.05
N ARG A 224 14.69 20.22 13.69
CA ARG A 224 15.30 21.27 14.52
C ARG A 224 16.00 20.69 15.76
N VAL A 225 15.45 19.63 16.33
CA VAL A 225 16.04 18.89 17.45
C VAL A 225 17.26 18.10 16.99
N MET A 226 17.15 17.34 15.89
CA MET A 226 18.26 16.56 15.32
C MET A 226 19.48 17.41 15.00
N ARG A 227 19.29 18.63 14.50
CA ARG A 227 20.40 19.59 14.25
C ARG A 227 21.27 19.93 15.48
N ARG A 228 20.80 19.62 16.69
CA ARG A 228 21.51 19.89 17.95
C ARG A 228 22.08 18.62 18.57
N ILE A 229 21.88 17.48 17.94
CA ILE A 229 22.28 16.16 18.40
C ILE A 229 23.30 15.64 17.38
N ASP A 230 24.33 14.96 17.86
CA ASP A 230 25.29 14.24 17.02
C ASP A 230 25.51 12.86 17.65
N ASP A 231 24.43 12.08 17.66
CA ASP A 231 24.36 10.75 18.28
C ASP A 231 23.38 9.88 17.48
N TYR A 232 23.92 9.01 16.64
CA TYR A 232 23.13 8.23 15.68
C TYR A 232 22.04 7.34 16.32
N PRO A 233 22.22 6.68 17.49
CA PRO A 233 21.16 5.91 18.11
C PRO A 233 19.99 6.80 18.55
N LEU A 234 20.28 7.98 19.13
CA LEU A 234 19.26 8.92 19.56
C LEU A 234 18.50 9.51 18.37
N GLU A 235 19.18 9.84 17.28
CA GLU A 235 18.51 10.32 16.07
C GLU A 235 17.60 9.26 15.44
N VAL A 236 18.04 7.99 15.37
CA VAL A 236 17.17 6.86 14.97
C VAL A 236 15.95 6.77 15.88
N LEU A 237 16.14 6.83 17.20
CA LEU A 237 15.04 6.81 18.17
C LEU A 237 14.06 7.96 17.96
N ILE A 238 14.55 9.16 17.67
CA ILE A 238 13.72 10.33 17.38
C ILE A 238 12.93 10.14 16.08
N THR A 239 13.51 9.55 15.02
CA THR A 239 12.73 9.23 13.81
C THR A 239 11.62 8.22 14.10
N LEU A 240 11.90 7.21 14.92
CA LEU A 240 10.90 6.23 15.33
C LEU A 240 9.79 6.86 16.17
N ALA A 241 10.15 7.77 17.08
CA ALA A 241 9.20 8.53 17.87
C ALA A 241 8.32 9.44 17.00
N LEU A 242 8.87 10.05 15.95
CA LEU A 242 8.11 10.82 14.98
C LEU A 242 7.12 9.94 14.20
N ALA A 243 7.58 8.78 13.72
CA ALA A 243 6.74 7.87 12.95
C ALA A 243 5.60 7.28 13.79
N LEU A 244 5.87 6.76 14.98
CA LEU A 244 4.84 6.15 15.85
C LEU A 244 4.03 7.19 16.63
N GLY A 245 4.73 8.12 17.30
CA GLY A 245 4.10 9.14 18.13
C GLY A 245 3.36 10.18 17.31
N GLY A 246 3.90 10.58 16.16
CA GLY A 246 3.19 11.44 15.21
C GLY A 246 1.94 10.77 14.65
N TYR A 247 2.00 9.47 14.37
CA TYR A 247 0.86 8.70 13.84
C TYR A 247 -0.26 8.60 14.87
N SER A 248 0.08 8.23 16.11
CA SER A 248 -0.87 8.20 17.22
C SER A 248 -1.49 9.58 17.49
N LEU A 249 -0.69 10.66 17.42
CA LEU A 249 -1.19 12.03 17.58
C LEU A 249 -2.15 12.42 16.45
N ALA A 250 -1.86 12.02 15.21
CA ALA A 250 -2.74 12.27 14.07
C ALA A 250 -4.10 11.59 14.23
N VAL A 251 -4.10 10.32 14.67
CA VAL A 251 -5.32 9.57 15.01
C VAL A 251 -6.10 10.28 16.12
N TYR A 252 -5.43 10.71 17.19
CA TYR A 252 -6.07 11.43 18.30
C TYR A 252 -6.69 12.77 17.87
N LEU A 253 -6.06 13.48 16.93
CA LEU A 253 -6.56 14.74 16.39
C LEU A 253 -7.60 14.57 15.28
N HIS A 254 -7.99 13.34 14.94
CA HIS A 254 -8.89 13.02 13.84
C HIS A 254 -8.44 13.61 12.50
N VAL A 255 -7.14 13.55 12.23
CA VAL A 255 -6.54 13.93 10.95
C VAL A 255 -5.87 12.72 10.29
N SER A 256 -5.56 12.82 9.00
CA SER A 256 -5.00 11.68 8.26
C SER A 256 -3.60 11.30 8.75
N ALA A 257 -3.52 10.22 9.53
CA ALA A 257 -2.27 9.65 10.03
C ALA A 257 -1.35 9.13 8.92
N PRO A 258 -1.85 8.46 7.86
CA PRO A 258 -1.05 8.12 6.68
C PRO A 258 -0.40 9.34 6.00
N ILE A 259 -1.16 10.41 5.76
CA ILE A 259 -0.63 11.62 5.10
C ILE A 259 0.38 12.33 6.01
N MET A 260 0.13 12.36 7.32
CA MET A 260 1.10 12.86 8.30
C MET A 260 2.43 12.10 8.18
N ALA A 261 2.41 10.77 8.15
CA ALA A 261 3.60 9.94 8.07
C ALA A 261 4.38 10.18 6.78
N VAL A 262 3.68 10.30 5.65
CA VAL A 262 4.27 10.64 4.34
C VAL A 262 4.94 12.01 4.38
N CYS A 263 4.24 13.05 4.84
CA CYS A 263 4.79 14.40 4.89
C CYS A 263 5.98 14.51 5.86
N ALA A 264 5.90 13.88 7.02
CA ALA A 264 6.98 13.81 7.98
C ALA A 264 8.21 13.08 7.42
N GLY A 265 8.01 11.90 6.81
CA GLY A 265 9.07 11.10 6.22
C GLY A 265 9.77 11.81 5.06
N LEU A 266 9.02 12.46 4.16
CA LEU A 266 9.57 13.26 3.05
C LEU A 266 10.45 14.41 3.55
N LEU A 267 10.03 15.07 4.65
CA LEU A 267 10.77 16.18 5.23
C LEU A 267 12.08 15.71 5.86
N ILE A 268 12.05 14.64 6.66
CA ILE A 268 13.24 14.06 7.28
C ILE A 268 14.22 13.52 6.22
N GLY A 269 13.71 12.79 5.22
CA GLY A 269 14.51 12.19 4.15
C GLY A 269 15.26 13.20 3.27
N ASP A 270 14.74 14.42 3.08
CA ASP A 270 15.44 15.45 2.30
C ASP A 270 16.19 16.47 3.17
N ILE A 271 15.48 17.13 4.09
CA ILE A 271 16.02 18.27 4.85
C ILE A 271 16.92 17.77 6.00
N GLY A 272 16.49 16.72 6.70
CA GLY A 272 17.30 16.06 7.74
C GLY A 272 18.62 15.54 7.17
N ALA A 273 18.53 14.80 6.07
CA ALA A 273 19.69 14.18 5.42
C ALA A 273 20.69 15.16 4.77
N LYS A 274 20.27 16.40 4.43
CA LYS A 274 21.14 17.42 3.81
C LYS A 274 21.71 18.44 4.79
N HIS A 275 20.98 18.77 5.86
CA HIS A 275 21.32 19.94 6.70
C HIS A 275 21.28 19.66 8.21
N GLY A 276 20.94 18.44 8.64
CA GLY A 276 20.75 18.13 10.06
C GLY A 276 21.38 16.85 10.57
N MET A 277 22.03 16.06 9.72
CA MET A 277 22.68 14.81 10.09
C MET A 277 24.12 14.78 9.62
N SER A 278 25.00 14.16 10.42
CA SER A 278 26.32 13.75 9.95
C SER A 278 26.18 12.65 8.87
N ALA A 279 27.22 12.45 8.06
CA ALA A 279 27.19 11.40 7.02
C ALA A 279 27.04 9.99 7.63
N GLU A 280 27.57 9.79 8.84
CA GLU A 280 27.45 8.55 9.59
C GLU A 280 26.02 8.34 10.09
N THR A 281 25.41 9.33 10.75
CA THR A 281 24.04 9.21 11.24
C THR A 281 23.06 8.94 10.11
N ARG A 282 23.20 9.66 8.98
CA ARG A 282 22.38 9.44 7.80
C ARG A 282 22.43 7.98 7.33
N LYS A 283 23.63 7.38 7.30
CA LYS A 283 23.79 5.97 6.90
C LYS A 283 23.05 5.02 7.84
N TYR A 284 23.10 5.26 9.15
CA TYR A 284 22.39 4.43 10.12
C TYR A 284 20.87 4.61 10.05
N VAL A 285 20.38 5.85 9.89
CA VAL A 285 18.95 6.13 9.74
C VAL A 285 18.41 5.49 8.46
N ASP A 286 19.09 5.68 7.32
CA ASP A 286 18.72 5.08 6.03
C ASP A 286 18.71 3.55 6.14
N ALA A 287 19.76 2.94 6.71
CA ALA A 287 19.85 1.48 6.86
C ALA A 287 18.78 0.92 7.82
N PHE A 288 18.52 1.61 8.94
CA PHE A 288 17.49 1.19 9.89
C PHE A 288 16.11 1.18 9.24
N TRP A 289 15.73 2.28 8.57
CA TRP A 289 14.42 2.38 7.93
C TRP A 289 14.28 1.46 6.73
N GLN A 290 15.36 1.20 5.99
CA GLN A 290 15.36 0.17 4.95
C GLN A 290 15.06 -1.22 5.54
N LEU A 291 15.72 -1.61 6.64
CA LEU A 291 15.48 -2.89 7.29
C LEU A 291 14.07 -3.00 7.87
N VAL A 292 13.57 -1.93 8.49
CA VAL A 292 12.19 -1.87 9.00
C VAL A 292 11.20 -2.06 7.86
N ASP A 293 11.36 -1.34 6.75
CA ASP A 293 10.51 -1.48 5.56
C ASP A 293 10.54 -2.92 5.02
N GLU A 294 11.73 -3.50 4.85
CA GLU A 294 11.88 -4.88 4.35
C GLU A 294 11.23 -5.92 5.28
N ILE A 295 11.41 -5.79 6.60
CA ILE A 295 10.81 -6.70 7.59
C ILE A 295 9.29 -6.57 7.63
N LEU A 296 8.76 -5.34 7.67
CA LEU A 296 7.32 -5.11 7.71
C LEU A 296 6.64 -5.59 6.43
N ASN A 297 7.25 -5.37 5.26
CA ASN A 297 6.72 -5.92 4.01
C ASN A 297 6.79 -7.46 3.99
N ALA A 298 7.87 -8.07 4.49
CA ALA A 298 7.94 -9.53 4.60
C ALA A 298 6.79 -10.08 5.46
N VAL A 299 6.52 -9.47 6.62
CA VAL A 299 5.40 -9.84 7.49
C VAL A 299 4.05 -9.58 6.80
N LEU A 300 3.89 -8.44 6.12
CA LEU A 300 2.66 -8.10 5.41
C LEU A 300 2.31 -9.15 4.34
N PHE A 301 3.25 -9.49 3.47
CA PHE A 301 3.04 -10.45 2.39
C PHE A 301 2.86 -11.88 2.91
N LEU A 302 3.51 -12.22 4.03
CA LEU A 302 3.27 -13.46 4.76
C LEU A 302 1.81 -13.52 5.23
N MET A 303 1.34 -12.49 5.94
CA MET A 303 -0.01 -12.43 6.47
C MET A 303 -1.06 -12.50 5.35
N ILE A 304 -0.85 -11.77 4.23
CA ILE A 304 -1.73 -11.87 3.05
C ILE A 304 -1.82 -13.31 2.56
N GLY A 305 -0.71 -14.05 2.47
CA GLY A 305 -0.75 -15.43 1.98
C GLY A 305 -1.49 -16.40 2.91
N PHE A 306 -1.48 -16.16 4.22
CA PHE A 306 -2.27 -16.93 5.18
C PHE A 306 -3.74 -16.49 5.23
N GLU A 307 -4.06 -15.25 4.86
CA GLU A 307 -5.44 -14.75 4.86
C GLU A 307 -6.34 -15.50 3.86
N VAL A 308 -5.78 -16.27 2.91
CA VAL A 308 -6.56 -17.15 2.01
C VAL A 308 -7.46 -18.11 2.77
N PHE A 309 -7.08 -18.50 3.99
CA PHE A 309 -7.88 -19.38 4.83
C PHE A 309 -9.17 -18.73 5.33
N ALA A 310 -9.22 -17.41 5.49
CA ALA A 310 -10.40 -16.71 5.99
C ALA A 310 -11.46 -16.46 4.89
N VAL A 311 -11.08 -16.58 3.61
CA VAL A 311 -11.92 -16.23 2.46
C VAL A 311 -12.73 -17.42 1.95
N SER A 312 -14.00 -17.20 1.61
CA SER A 312 -14.86 -18.18 0.95
C SER A 312 -14.90 -17.95 -0.56
N PHE A 313 -14.54 -18.98 -1.33
CA PHE A 313 -14.54 -18.95 -2.80
C PHE A 313 -15.83 -19.59 -3.34
N GLY A 314 -16.90 -18.80 -3.44
CA GLY A 314 -18.11 -19.17 -4.19
C GLY A 314 -17.93 -18.94 -5.69
N ALA A 315 -18.67 -19.68 -6.53
CA ALA A 315 -18.60 -19.53 -7.99
C ALA A 315 -18.93 -18.10 -8.45
N ASP A 316 -19.94 -17.48 -7.84
CA ASP A 316 -20.34 -16.09 -8.14
C ASP A 316 -19.26 -15.08 -7.72
N ALA A 317 -18.59 -15.34 -6.58
CA ALA A 317 -17.50 -14.50 -6.10
C ALA A 317 -16.26 -14.57 -7.01
N ILE A 318 -16.00 -15.73 -7.63
CA ILE A 318 -14.92 -15.87 -8.61
C ILE A 318 -15.21 -15.06 -9.87
N GLN A 319 -16.45 -15.10 -10.38
CA GLN A 319 -16.85 -14.30 -11.54
C GLN A 319 -16.73 -12.80 -11.25
N ALA A 320 -17.22 -12.36 -10.09
CA ALA A 320 -17.08 -10.98 -9.65
C ALA A 320 -15.60 -10.58 -9.50
N GLY A 321 -14.76 -11.46 -8.95
CA GLY A 321 -13.33 -11.21 -8.80
C GLY A 321 -12.58 -11.09 -10.13
N LEU A 322 -12.92 -11.92 -11.12
CA LEU A 322 -12.38 -11.77 -12.49
C LEU A 322 -12.80 -10.43 -13.11
N GLY A 323 -14.07 -10.04 -12.94
CA GLY A 323 -14.55 -8.73 -13.37
C GLY A 323 -13.83 -7.58 -12.67
N ALA A 324 -13.58 -7.69 -11.36
CA ALA A 324 -12.82 -6.72 -10.59
C ALA A 324 -11.39 -6.55 -11.11
N ILE A 325 -10.72 -7.64 -11.52
CA ILE A 325 -9.38 -7.58 -12.14
C ILE A 325 -9.42 -6.77 -13.44
N VAL A 326 -10.38 -7.05 -14.33
CA VAL A 326 -10.52 -6.32 -15.59
C VAL A 326 -10.82 -4.84 -15.33
N LEU A 327 -11.76 -4.54 -14.43
CA LEU A 327 -12.10 -3.17 -14.04
C LEU A 327 -10.90 -2.44 -13.44
N ALA A 328 -10.10 -3.09 -12.58
CA ALA A 328 -8.91 -2.48 -12.00
C ALA A 328 -7.83 -2.19 -13.04
N LEU A 329 -7.64 -3.05 -14.04
CA LEU A 329 -6.71 -2.80 -15.14
C LEU A 329 -7.18 -1.63 -16.03
N LEU A 330 -8.47 -1.56 -16.34
CA LEU A 330 -9.08 -0.45 -17.10
C LEU A 330 -8.99 0.87 -16.33
N ALA A 331 -9.35 0.84 -15.04
CA ALA A 331 -9.23 1.94 -14.12
C ALA A 331 -7.80 2.45 -14.04
N ARG A 332 -6.82 1.54 -13.89
CA ARG A 332 -5.41 1.91 -13.84
C ARG A 332 -4.92 2.52 -15.16
N LEU A 333 -5.35 1.98 -16.30
CA LEU A 333 -5.02 2.55 -17.60
C LEU A 333 -5.56 3.97 -17.72
N ALA A 334 -6.82 4.20 -17.33
CA ALA A 334 -7.41 5.54 -17.35
C ALA A 334 -6.71 6.50 -16.37
N ALA A 335 -6.43 6.04 -15.15
CA ALA A 335 -5.78 6.80 -14.11
C ALA A 335 -4.35 7.24 -14.46
N VAL A 336 -3.67 6.50 -15.33
CA VAL A 336 -2.34 6.88 -15.84
C VAL A 336 -2.45 7.66 -17.15
N ALA A 337 -3.25 7.19 -18.10
CA ALA A 337 -3.33 7.76 -19.45
C ALA A 337 -3.95 9.17 -19.44
N VAL A 338 -5.00 9.41 -18.64
CA VAL A 338 -5.67 10.72 -18.61
C VAL A 338 -4.73 11.81 -18.07
N PRO A 339 -4.07 11.67 -16.90
CA PRO A 339 -3.07 12.64 -16.45
C PRO A 339 -1.93 12.86 -17.45
N VAL A 340 -1.43 11.78 -18.08
CA VAL A 340 -0.37 11.89 -19.08
C VAL A 340 -0.85 12.67 -20.31
N MET A 341 -2.07 12.44 -20.80
CA MET A 341 -2.65 13.17 -21.92
C MET A 341 -2.84 14.66 -21.60
N VAL A 342 -3.32 14.98 -20.40
CA VAL A 342 -3.50 16.37 -19.93
C VAL A 342 -2.16 17.10 -19.84
N LEU A 343 -1.10 16.40 -19.42
CA LEU A 343 0.23 16.99 -19.26
C LEU A 343 1.09 16.96 -20.53
N ARG A 344 0.72 16.16 -21.55
CA ARG A 344 1.46 16.01 -22.80
C ARG A 344 1.78 17.33 -23.51
N PRO A 345 0.92 18.37 -23.52
CA PRO A 345 1.26 19.66 -24.11
C PRO A 345 2.37 20.42 -23.36
N PHE A 346 2.60 20.09 -22.09
CA PHE A 346 3.51 20.81 -21.20
C PHE A 346 4.78 20.02 -20.85
N GLN A 347 4.80 18.72 -21.15
CA GLN A 347 5.89 17.82 -20.79
C GLN A 347 6.00 16.65 -21.76
N GLU A 348 7.22 16.29 -22.13
CA GLU A 348 7.49 15.10 -22.94
C GLU A 348 7.39 13.82 -22.10
N PHE A 349 6.71 12.82 -22.64
CA PHE A 349 6.61 11.48 -22.07
C PHE A 349 7.14 10.45 -23.06
N SER A 350 7.98 9.54 -22.58
CA SER A 350 8.40 8.41 -23.41
C SER A 350 7.23 7.45 -23.62
N LYS A 351 7.20 6.77 -24.77
CA LYS A 351 6.13 5.81 -25.13
C LYS A 351 5.97 4.66 -24.12
N GLY A 352 7.02 4.36 -23.35
CA GLY A 352 7.01 3.34 -22.31
C GLY A 352 6.35 3.75 -20.98
N VAL A 353 6.13 5.05 -20.73
CA VAL A 353 5.59 5.52 -19.43
C VAL A 353 4.21 4.92 -19.15
N VAL A 354 3.25 5.07 -20.06
CA VAL A 354 1.86 4.62 -19.81
C VAL A 354 1.79 3.10 -19.62
N PRO A 355 2.37 2.25 -20.48
CA PRO A 355 2.34 0.80 -20.27
C PRO A 355 3.05 0.35 -18.99
N ILE A 356 4.22 0.92 -18.67
CA ILE A 356 4.99 0.53 -17.48
C ILE A 356 4.28 0.97 -16.20
N MET A 357 3.75 2.20 -16.14
CA MET A 357 3.03 2.67 -14.95
C MET A 357 1.65 2.00 -14.77
N THR A 358 1.00 1.62 -15.89
CA THR A 358 -0.26 0.88 -15.82
C THR A 358 -0.03 -0.53 -15.31
N TRP A 359 0.94 -1.23 -15.90
CA TRP A 359 1.22 -2.62 -15.53
C TRP A 359 1.99 -2.77 -14.22
N GLY A 360 2.78 -1.76 -13.86
CA GLY A 360 3.51 -1.66 -12.62
C GLY A 360 2.71 -1.07 -11.46
N GLY A 361 1.40 -0.82 -11.60
CA GLY A 361 0.55 -0.41 -10.48
C GLY A 361 0.13 -1.62 -9.65
N LEU A 362 1.07 -2.23 -8.92
CA LEU A 362 0.76 -3.42 -8.12
C LEU A 362 -0.18 -3.08 -6.96
N LYS A 363 -1.10 -3.98 -6.63
CA LYS A 363 -1.98 -3.88 -5.47
C LYS A 363 -1.29 -4.46 -4.25
N GLY A 364 -1.45 -3.78 -3.11
CA GLY A 364 -0.74 -4.08 -1.87
C GLY A 364 -1.60 -4.68 -0.78
N GLY A 365 -0.97 -4.96 0.36
CA GLY A 365 -1.64 -5.43 1.56
C GLY A 365 -2.58 -4.41 2.20
N ILE A 366 -2.38 -3.11 1.93
CA ILE A 366 -3.27 -2.04 2.41
C ILE A 366 -4.70 -2.28 1.91
N SER A 367 -4.88 -2.66 0.65
CA SER A 367 -6.21 -2.97 0.09
C SER A 367 -6.91 -4.09 0.88
N VAL A 368 -6.18 -5.12 1.29
CA VAL A 368 -6.72 -6.24 2.07
C VAL A 368 -7.13 -5.79 3.47
N ALA A 369 -6.29 -5.00 4.17
CA ALA A 369 -6.67 -4.49 5.48
C ALA A 369 -7.88 -3.56 5.45
N LEU A 370 -7.98 -2.70 4.43
CA LEU A 370 -9.14 -1.83 4.27
C LEU A 370 -10.41 -2.63 3.99
N ALA A 371 -10.32 -3.74 3.24
CA ALA A 371 -11.45 -4.63 3.05
C ALA A 371 -11.86 -5.35 4.36
N LEU A 372 -10.90 -5.71 5.21
CA LEU A 372 -11.14 -6.37 6.50
C LEU A 372 -11.73 -5.41 7.55
N SER A 373 -11.29 -4.14 7.56
CA SER A 373 -11.81 -3.11 8.47
C SER A 373 -13.22 -2.63 8.12
N LEU A 374 -13.81 -3.12 7.02
CA LEU A 374 -15.19 -2.79 6.68
C LEU A 374 -16.15 -3.28 7.77
N PRO A 375 -17.19 -2.48 8.10
CA PRO A 375 -18.29 -2.94 8.95
C PRO A 375 -18.94 -4.20 8.39
N ASP A 376 -19.44 -5.05 9.28
CA ASP A 376 -20.12 -6.27 8.88
C ASP A 376 -21.36 -5.94 8.06
N SER A 377 -21.39 -6.48 6.85
CA SER A 377 -22.45 -6.26 5.85
C SER A 377 -22.54 -7.48 4.94
N GLU A 378 -23.66 -7.61 4.23
CA GLU A 378 -23.86 -8.67 3.23
C GLU A 378 -22.80 -8.64 2.11
N TRP A 379 -22.22 -7.47 1.85
CA TRP A 379 -21.25 -7.23 0.78
C TRP A 379 -19.79 -7.47 1.19
N LYS A 380 -19.48 -7.44 2.50
CA LYS A 380 -18.11 -7.59 3.03
C LYS A 380 -17.44 -8.88 2.55
N PRO A 381 -18.07 -10.07 2.59
CA PRO A 381 -17.45 -11.31 2.08
C PRO A 381 -17.10 -11.23 0.60
N LEU A 382 -17.98 -10.66 -0.23
CA LEU A 382 -17.74 -10.51 -1.66
C LEU A 382 -16.58 -9.55 -1.94
N ILE A 383 -16.55 -8.41 -1.24
CA ILE A 383 -15.47 -7.43 -1.32
C ILE A 383 -14.13 -8.06 -0.92
N LEU A 384 -14.10 -8.83 0.17
CA LEU A 384 -12.90 -9.52 0.63
C LEU A 384 -12.38 -10.49 -0.44
N THR A 385 -13.25 -11.36 -0.96
CA THR A 385 -12.85 -12.33 -2.00
C THR A 385 -12.33 -11.64 -3.25
N CYS A 386 -13.00 -10.58 -3.72
CA CYS A 386 -12.58 -9.85 -4.92
C CYS A 386 -11.27 -9.09 -4.70
N THR A 387 -11.09 -8.46 -3.53
CA THR A 387 -9.85 -7.75 -3.15
C THR A 387 -8.69 -8.73 -3.09
N TYR A 388 -8.91 -9.90 -2.52
CA TYR A 388 -7.89 -10.93 -2.42
C TYR A 388 -7.46 -11.47 -3.78
N MET A 389 -8.43 -11.78 -4.65
CA MET A 389 -8.16 -12.19 -6.03
C MET A 389 -7.40 -11.12 -6.81
N LEU A 390 -7.78 -9.84 -6.65
CA LEU A 390 -7.11 -8.70 -7.26
C LEU A 390 -5.65 -8.59 -6.79
N VAL A 391 -5.40 -8.69 -5.48
CA VAL A 391 -4.06 -8.55 -4.89
C VAL A 391 -3.16 -9.72 -5.30
N ILE A 392 -3.66 -10.96 -5.26
CA ILE A 392 -2.90 -12.13 -5.74
C ILE A 392 -2.58 -12.01 -7.22
N PHE A 393 -3.58 -11.70 -8.05
CA PHE A 393 -3.38 -11.50 -9.49
C PHE A 393 -2.31 -10.45 -9.73
N SER A 394 -2.41 -9.32 -9.03
CA SER A 394 -1.47 -8.24 -9.17
C SER A 394 -0.05 -8.67 -8.78
N ILE A 395 0.16 -9.18 -7.58
CA ILE A 395 1.51 -9.48 -7.08
C ILE A 395 2.17 -10.60 -7.89
N ILE A 396 1.44 -11.68 -8.19
CA ILE A 396 2.03 -12.83 -8.89
C ILE A 396 2.13 -12.55 -10.39
N ILE A 397 1.03 -12.17 -11.04
CA ILE A 397 1.00 -12.06 -12.50
C ILE A 397 1.64 -10.74 -12.94
N GLN A 398 1.18 -9.59 -12.43
CA GLN A 398 1.76 -8.30 -12.82
C GLN A 398 3.18 -8.17 -12.25
N GLY A 399 3.45 -8.58 -11.01
CA GLY A 399 4.77 -8.43 -10.38
C GLY A 399 5.87 -9.25 -11.06
N LEU A 400 5.60 -10.48 -11.48
CA LEU A 400 6.58 -11.30 -12.21
C LEU A 400 6.75 -10.89 -13.68
N SER A 401 5.73 -10.25 -14.29
CA SER A 401 5.76 -9.85 -15.70
C SER A 401 6.23 -8.41 -15.94
N VAL A 402 6.07 -7.50 -14.98
CA VAL A 402 6.46 -6.08 -15.11
C VAL A 402 7.94 -5.93 -15.40
N GLY A 403 8.81 -6.75 -14.81
CA GLY A 403 10.25 -6.72 -15.09
C GLY A 403 10.60 -7.03 -16.55
N ARG A 404 9.84 -7.93 -17.20
CA ARG A 404 10.02 -8.24 -18.63
C ARG A 404 9.51 -7.11 -19.52
N LEU A 405 8.38 -6.51 -19.16
CA LEU A 405 7.81 -5.36 -19.85
C LEU A 405 8.76 -4.14 -19.78
N ALA A 406 9.27 -3.87 -18.59
CA ALA A 406 10.26 -2.84 -18.32
C ALA A 406 11.52 -3.00 -19.17
N LYS A 407 12.07 -4.23 -19.26
CA LYS A 407 13.24 -4.50 -20.12
C LYS A 407 12.97 -4.29 -21.61
N ARG A 408 11.74 -4.46 -22.08
CA ARG A 408 11.36 -4.25 -23.49
C ARG A 408 11.13 -2.78 -23.82
N LEU A 409 10.51 -2.02 -22.92
CA LEU A 409 10.04 -0.64 -23.19
C LEU A 409 10.87 0.45 -22.52
N GLY A 410 11.67 0.10 -21.51
CA GLY A 410 12.41 1.02 -20.64
C GLY A 410 13.90 1.16 -20.95
N ARG A 411 14.44 0.38 -21.91
CA ARG A 411 15.86 0.48 -22.31
C ARG A 411 16.17 1.90 -22.76
N GLU A 412 17.24 2.46 -22.20
CA GLU A 412 17.95 3.57 -22.85
C GLU A 412 18.40 3.10 -24.24
N PRO A 413 18.31 3.93 -25.29
CA PRO A 413 19.13 3.68 -26.46
C PRO A 413 20.58 3.66 -25.95
N GLU A 414 21.30 2.55 -26.15
CA GLU A 414 22.74 2.53 -25.96
C GLU A 414 23.29 3.72 -26.75
N LEU A 415 23.94 4.65 -26.06
CA LEU A 415 24.70 5.72 -26.70
C LEU A 415 25.75 5.02 -27.55
N MET A 416 25.51 4.92 -28.86
CA MET A 416 26.53 4.61 -29.86
C MET A 416 27.46 5.80 -30.02
#